data_AF-A0A5A9N2C2-F1
#
_entry.id   AF-A0A5A9N2C2-F1
#
_cell.length_a   1.000
_cell.length_b   1.000
_cell.length_c   1.000
_cell.angle_alpha   90.00
_cell.angle_beta   90.00
_cell.angle_gamma   90.00
#
_symmetry.space_group_name_H-M   'P 1'
#
loop_
_entity.id
_entity.type
_entity.pdbx_description
1 polymer ?
#
loop_
_entity_poly.entity_id
_entity_poly.type
_entity_poly.pdbx_seq_one_letter_code
_entity_poly.pdbx_strand_id
1 'polypeptide(L)'
;MNDNTIHSPYVNYGFQHEERRAPPNAPSHGMYPSSQQYPGPPNPPPQNQRTSPLYPTEIYSPAQSLHQYTPQTAPVNTQYTATPALHHAAEPVHKGGPRKKVWPWVLATVIILLVVCAVIFVLLWYFGVFKCNGRECEADNLCIGHSDWCNGVTDCPSGEDEAQCFRLYGSNFLLQMYSNESRTWEPMCSDKWNDDLGRQACKDIGYPSSTYVGYEETSTRSLDYMLVKGDSLNFTSQNITTQSFFTKSSDCPSNRVVSLKCIDCGRSTASRIVGGTTVTSKGVWPWQVSLQINRRHLCGGSVITPYLILTAAHCVDEYSDPRQWTVFAGYLTQSEMRSTTGNTVDRIIKHNFDSKSNENDVALMKLNTPLQMTSNVRPVCLPNAGMYFSAPRDCFVTGWGAQFSEGSASETLQEAKIQLIDRSTCNSVQVYGGRITKTMICAGKLAGGVDSCQGDSGGPLVTKENSLWWLVGDTSWGDGCAVRNKPGVYGNVTYFNDWIYEQMRKY
;
A
#
# COMPACT_ATOMS: atom_id res chain seq x y z
N MET A 1 -65.41 -43.38 -38.43
CA MET A 1 -66.06 -42.31 -39.21
C MET A 1 -65.01 -41.28 -39.55
N ASN A 2 -64.92 -40.94 -40.84
CA ASN A 2 -64.24 -39.85 -41.58
C ASN A 2 -62.94 -39.22 -41.01
N ASP A 3 -61.83 -39.16 -41.74
CA ASP A 3 -61.53 -38.39 -42.99
C ASP A 3 -61.35 -36.87 -42.72
N ASN A 4 -60.17 -36.24 -42.89
CA ASN A 4 -59.34 -35.91 -44.10
C ASN A 4 -59.40 -34.38 -44.34
N THR A 5 -58.46 -33.63 -44.98
CA THR A 5 -57.12 -33.84 -45.59
C THR A 5 -56.22 -32.59 -45.19
N ILE A 6 -55.18 -32.00 -45.84
CA ILE A 6 -54.49 -32.13 -47.16
C ILE A 6 -53.06 -31.48 -47.19
N HIS A 7 -52.24 -31.90 -48.18
CA HIS A 7 -51.04 -31.31 -48.82
C HIS A 7 -49.74 -30.83 -48.09
N SER A 8 -48.63 -31.39 -48.60
CA SER A 8 -47.24 -30.86 -48.72
C SER A 8 -47.04 -30.29 -50.18
N PRO A 9 -45.86 -29.96 -50.81
CA PRO A 9 -44.54 -30.68 -50.79
C PRO A 9 -43.20 -29.88 -51.10
N TYR A 10 -42.07 -30.63 -51.19
CA TYR A 10 -40.78 -30.37 -51.91
C TYR A 10 -39.73 -29.36 -51.37
N VAL A 11 -38.38 -29.52 -51.47
CA VAL A 11 -37.41 -30.53 -52.04
C VAL A 11 -36.22 -30.67 -51.03
N ASN A 12 -35.72 -31.86 -50.60
CA ASN A 12 -34.57 -32.69 -51.10
C ASN A 12 -33.31 -31.93 -51.64
N TYR A 13 -32.04 -32.38 -51.56
CA TYR A 13 -31.33 -33.63 -51.15
C TYR A 13 -30.19 -33.30 -50.10
N GLY A 14 -29.10 -34.02 -49.74
CA GLY A 14 -28.24 -35.15 -50.21
C GLY A 14 -26.80 -34.66 -50.59
N PHE A 15 -25.66 -35.36 -50.44
CA PHE A 15 -25.30 -36.75 -50.07
C PHE A 15 -23.86 -36.85 -49.43
N GLN A 16 -23.24 -38.05 -49.32
CA GLN A 16 -21.92 -38.34 -48.69
C GLN A 16 -20.72 -38.38 -49.67
N HIS A 17 -19.46 -38.43 -49.17
CA HIS A 17 -18.39 -39.34 -49.68
C HIS A 17 -17.16 -39.49 -48.74
N GLU A 18 -16.24 -40.42 -49.06
CA GLU A 18 -15.24 -41.02 -48.15
C GLU A 18 -13.92 -41.43 -48.89
N GLU A 19 -12.79 -41.44 -48.16
CA GLU A 19 -11.44 -42.02 -48.46
C GLU A 19 -10.72 -41.83 -49.82
N ARG A 20 -9.51 -41.21 -49.82
CA ARG A 20 -8.18 -41.90 -50.00
C ARG A 20 -6.90 -41.03 -50.10
N ARG A 21 -5.83 -41.50 -49.43
CA ARG A 21 -4.35 -41.48 -49.74
C ARG A 21 -3.54 -40.17 -49.93
N ALA A 22 -2.27 -40.25 -49.48
CA ALA A 22 -1.06 -39.47 -49.84
C ALA A 22 -0.10 -40.38 -50.68
N PRO A 23 1.19 -40.07 -51.02
CA PRO A 23 2.13 -38.93 -50.74
C PRO A 23 2.67 -38.33 -52.11
N PRO A 24 3.94 -37.88 -52.37
CA PRO A 24 5.17 -37.63 -51.57
C PRO A 24 6.07 -36.39 -51.92
N ASN A 25 7.14 -36.20 -51.11
CA ASN A 25 8.52 -35.72 -51.40
C ASN A 25 8.87 -34.49 -52.27
N ALA A 26 9.57 -33.52 -51.64
CA ALA A 26 10.87 -32.89 -52.01
C ALA A 26 11.00 -32.05 -53.33
N PRO A 27 11.95 -31.08 -53.47
CA PRO A 27 13.24 -30.98 -52.76
C PRO A 27 13.63 -29.55 -52.25
N SER A 28 14.92 -29.40 -51.92
CA SER A 28 15.57 -28.26 -51.24
C SER A 28 15.95 -27.07 -52.13
N HIS A 29 15.92 -25.86 -51.56
CA HIS A 29 16.88 -24.79 -51.81
C HIS A 29 17.28 -24.15 -50.46
N GLY A 30 18.50 -23.64 -50.34
CA GLY A 30 18.99 -23.01 -49.10
C GLY A 30 19.91 -21.82 -49.37
N MET A 31 19.91 -20.86 -48.43
CA MET A 31 20.88 -19.76 -48.33
C MET A 31 21.09 -19.36 -46.86
N TYR A 32 22.31 -19.55 -46.38
CA TYR A 32 23.00 -18.65 -45.45
C TYR A 32 23.79 -17.63 -46.33
N PRO A 33 24.23 -16.44 -45.86
CA PRO A 33 24.57 -16.03 -44.48
C PRO A 33 23.68 -14.85 -43.98
N SER A 34 23.96 -14.11 -42.89
CA SER A 34 25.15 -13.97 -42.04
C SER A 34 24.79 -13.58 -40.59
N SER A 35 25.57 -14.04 -39.62
CA SER A 35 25.51 -13.60 -38.23
C SER A 35 26.44 -12.40 -37.99
N GLN A 36 25.89 -11.23 -37.65
CA GLN A 36 26.70 -10.11 -37.15
C GLN A 36 26.79 -10.16 -35.62
N GLN A 37 28.00 -10.35 -35.10
CA GLN A 37 28.30 -10.29 -33.68
C GLN A 37 28.57 -8.83 -33.26
N TYR A 38 28.03 -8.41 -32.11
CA TYR A 38 28.45 -7.16 -31.47
C TYR A 38 29.84 -7.33 -30.83
N PRO A 39 30.76 -6.36 -30.98
CA PRO A 39 32.03 -6.38 -30.25
C PRO A 39 31.80 -6.04 -28.77
N GLY A 40 32.37 -6.86 -27.87
CA GLY A 40 32.36 -6.60 -26.43
C GLY A 40 33.45 -5.61 -26.00
N PRO A 41 33.29 -4.93 -24.85
CA PRO A 41 34.30 -4.02 -24.30
C PRO A 41 35.52 -4.79 -23.73
N PRO A 42 36.71 -4.16 -23.67
CA PRO A 42 37.94 -4.81 -23.21
C PRO A 42 38.04 -4.94 -21.68
N ASN A 43 38.74 -5.98 -21.22
CA ASN A 43 39.05 -6.21 -19.80
C ASN A 43 40.25 -5.36 -19.31
N PRO A 44 40.25 -4.91 -18.04
CA PRO A 44 41.43 -4.32 -17.39
C PRO A 44 42.47 -5.39 -16.96
N PRO A 45 43.75 -5.02 -16.75
CA PRO A 45 44.83 -5.95 -16.39
C PRO A 45 44.85 -6.31 -14.88
N PRO A 46 45.44 -7.47 -14.49
CA PRO A 46 45.46 -7.96 -13.11
C PRO A 46 46.80 -7.75 -12.37
N GLN A 47 46.74 -7.43 -11.06
CA GLN A 47 47.76 -7.62 -10.00
C GLN A 47 47.24 -7.00 -8.67
N ASN A 48 47.74 -7.31 -7.47
CA ASN A 48 47.96 -8.61 -6.83
C ASN A 48 47.89 -8.42 -5.27
N GLN A 49 48.08 -9.48 -4.48
CA GLN A 49 48.16 -9.50 -3.00
C GLN A 49 49.10 -8.40 -2.42
N ARG A 50 48.98 -7.92 -1.15
CA ARG A 50 48.83 -8.68 0.12
C ARG A 50 48.58 -7.77 1.36
N THR A 51 48.40 -8.40 2.53
CA THR A 51 48.64 -7.90 3.93
C THR A 51 47.85 -6.72 4.51
N SER A 52 47.01 -7.02 5.52
CA SER A 52 46.76 -6.20 6.73
C SER A 52 48.00 -6.23 7.67
N PRO A 53 48.15 -5.38 8.71
CA PRO A 53 47.33 -5.52 9.95
C PRO A 53 47.13 -4.25 10.85
N LEU A 54 46.45 -4.47 11.99
CA LEU A 54 46.44 -3.71 13.26
C LEU A 54 45.56 -2.45 13.46
N TYR A 55 45.07 -2.37 14.72
CA TYR A 55 44.37 -1.29 15.46
C TYR A 55 45.40 -0.29 16.08
N PRO A 56 45.06 0.81 16.82
CA PRO A 56 43.77 1.13 17.49
C PRO A 56 43.29 2.62 17.50
N THR A 57 42.15 2.81 18.18
CA THR A 57 41.57 3.99 18.89
C THR A 57 42.29 5.36 18.97
N GLU A 58 41.49 6.45 18.90
CA GLU A 58 41.26 7.49 19.95
C GLU A 58 39.85 8.11 19.69
N ILE A 59 39.04 8.68 20.60
CA ILE A 59 39.16 9.53 21.82
C ILE A 59 39.04 11.05 21.52
N TYR A 60 38.73 11.86 22.53
CA TYR A 60 37.81 13.01 22.47
C TYR A 60 38.48 14.38 22.73
N SER A 61 37.82 15.46 22.29
CA SER A 61 37.95 16.87 22.74
C SER A 61 39.06 17.80 22.16
N PRO A 62 38.88 19.15 22.24
CA PRO A 62 39.59 20.14 21.42
C PRO A 62 40.43 21.18 22.19
N ALA A 63 41.19 22.01 21.46
CA ALA A 63 41.83 23.24 21.95
C ALA A 63 41.95 24.33 20.84
N GLN A 64 42.30 25.57 21.23
CA GLN A 64 42.28 26.78 20.39
C GLN A 64 43.67 27.29 20.00
N SER A 65 43.80 28.01 18.88
CA SER A 65 44.71 29.15 18.62
C SER A 65 44.68 29.57 17.14
N LEU A 66 45.26 30.69 16.69
CA LEU A 66 45.20 32.12 17.05
C LEU A 66 46.04 32.88 15.98
N HIS A 67 45.99 34.22 15.96
CA HIS A 67 46.86 35.13 15.17
C HIS A 67 46.71 35.13 13.62
N GLN A 68 47.04 36.21 12.87
CA GLN A 68 47.07 37.67 13.11
C GLN A 68 47.43 38.38 11.78
N TYR A 69 46.98 39.62 11.51
CA TYR A 69 47.73 40.63 10.73
C TYR A 69 47.14 42.05 10.94
N THR A 70 47.89 43.09 10.57
CA THR A 70 47.76 44.48 11.05
C THR A 70 47.82 45.53 9.90
N PRO A 71 47.63 46.86 10.13
CA PRO A 71 46.82 47.70 9.22
C PRO A 71 47.60 48.78 8.42
N GLN A 72 46.86 49.60 7.65
CA GLN A 72 47.29 50.91 7.15
C GLN A 72 46.24 52.01 7.37
N THR A 73 46.70 53.24 7.57
CA THR A 73 45.96 54.52 7.59
C THR A 73 46.23 55.28 6.26
N ALA A 74 45.69 56.44 5.88
CA ALA A 74 44.99 57.58 6.52
C ALA A 74 44.18 58.32 5.40
N PRO A 75 43.79 59.63 5.44
CA PRO A 75 43.82 60.65 6.50
C PRO A 75 42.48 61.43 6.68
N VAL A 76 42.53 62.51 7.48
CA VAL A 76 41.44 63.40 7.88
C VAL A 76 41.37 64.66 6.99
N ASN A 77 40.23 65.36 6.96
CA ASN A 77 40.21 66.81 6.73
C ASN A 77 39.20 67.53 7.66
N THR A 78 39.44 68.81 7.97
CA THR A 78 38.80 69.54 9.10
C THR A 78 38.15 70.86 8.67
N GLN A 79 37.21 71.39 9.48
CA GLN A 79 37.05 72.84 9.76
C GLN A 79 36.39 73.06 11.14
N TYR A 80 36.64 74.23 11.75
CA TYR A 80 36.13 74.69 13.05
C TYR A 80 35.33 76.00 12.88
N THR A 81 34.32 76.24 13.73
CA THR A 81 33.88 77.59 14.15
C THR A 81 33.41 77.53 15.62
N ALA A 82 33.53 78.63 16.37
CA ALA A 82 33.34 78.69 17.83
C ALA A 82 32.13 79.51 18.30
N THR A 83 31.86 79.46 19.61
CA THR A 83 30.76 80.13 20.35
C THR A 83 31.04 81.60 20.70
N PRO A 84 29.97 82.40 20.86
CA PRO A 84 29.88 83.46 21.86
C PRO A 84 28.75 83.20 22.89
N ALA A 85 28.58 84.08 23.89
CA ALA A 85 27.89 83.77 25.15
C ALA A 85 26.66 84.67 25.51
N LEU A 86 26.06 84.34 26.67
CA LEU A 86 24.90 84.92 27.39
C LEU A 86 24.37 86.32 27.02
N HIS A 87 23.03 86.43 27.05
CA HIS A 87 22.31 87.53 27.71
C HIS A 87 21.06 86.99 28.44
N HIS A 88 20.66 87.65 29.54
CA HIS A 88 19.41 87.37 30.28
C HIS A 88 18.27 88.28 29.80
N ALA A 89 17.02 87.78 29.71
CA ALA A 89 15.81 88.35 30.34
C ALA A 89 14.49 87.68 29.88
N ALA A 90 13.44 87.85 30.70
CA ALA A 90 12.01 87.64 30.45
C ALA A 90 11.44 86.19 30.48
N GLU A 91 10.54 85.96 31.44
CA GLU A 91 9.54 84.88 31.40
C GLU A 91 8.39 85.23 30.41
N PRO A 92 7.62 84.21 29.97
CA PRO A 92 6.18 84.32 30.24
C PRO A 92 5.49 83.01 30.66
N VAL A 93 4.90 83.05 31.85
CA VAL A 93 3.58 82.51 32.27
C VAL A 93 3.02 81.26 31.55
N HIS A 94 2.72 80.23 32.35
CA HIS A 94 1.99 79.00 31.97
C HIS A 94 0.76 79.20 31.06
N LYS A 95 0.61 78.29 30.08
CA LYS A 95 -0.69 77.77 29.64
C LYS A 95 -0.64 76.24 29.55
N GLY A 96 -1.62 75.57 30.14
CA GLY A 96 -1.65 74.10 30.25
C GLY A 96 -2.24 73.41 29.02
N GLY A 97 -1.61 72.33 28.57
CA GLY A 97 -2.18 71.37 27.61
C GLY A 97 -2.84 70.18 28.32
N PRO A 98 -3.92 69.59 27.77
CA PRO A 98 -4.69 68.55 28.47
C PRO A 98 -3.96 67.21 28.52
N ARG A 99 -4.03 66.53 29.68
CA ARG A 99 -3.64 65.11 29.81
C ARG A 99 -4.49 64.28 28.86
N LYS A 100 -3.90 63.72 27.79
CA LYS A 100 -4.55 62.70 26.96
C LYS A 100 -4.93 61.52 27.86
N LYS A 101 -6.23 61.20 27.96
CA LYS A 101 -6.71 60.06 28.76
C LYS A 101 -6.19 58.78 28.13
N VAL A 102 -5.25 58.09 28.79
CA VAL A 102 -4.67 56.81 28.35
C VAL A 102 -5.67 55.65 28.51
N TRP A 103 -6.63 55.81 29.43
CA TRP A 103 -7.62 54.82 29.84
C TRP A 103 -8.39 54.08 28.71
N PRO A 104 -8.83 54.71 27.60
CA PRO A 104 -9.53 54.00 26.53
C PRO A 104 -8.66 52.94 25.84
N TRP A 105 -7.36 53.20 25.68
CA TRP A 105 -6.42 52.25 25.07
C TRP A 105 -6.16 51.06 25.99
N VAL A 106 -6.05 51.30 27.30
CA VAL A 106 -5.94 50.22 28.30
C VAL A 106 -7.21 49.37 28.33
N LEU A 107 -8.39 50.00 28.26
CA LEU A 107 -9.67 49.28 28.21
C LEU A 107 -9.76 48.40 26.94
N ALA A 108 -9.35 48.93 25.78
CA ALA A 108 -9.30 48.19 24.53
C ALA A 108 -8.34 46.98 24.59
N THR A 109 -7.12 47.13 25.14
CA THR A 109 -6.19 46.01 25.27
C THR A 109 -6.69 44.93 26.23
N VAL A 110 -7.34 45.31 27.33
CA VAL A 110 -7.98 44.35 28.26
C VAL A 110 -9.12 43.60 27.58
N ILE A 111 -9.97 44.27 26.80
CA ILE A 111 -11.06 43.63 26.05
C ILE A 111 -10.49 42.65 25.00
N ILE A 112 -9.43 43.04 24.27
CA ILE A 112 -8.78 42.16 23.29
C ILE A 112 -8.19 40.92 23.99
N LEU A 113 -7.52 41.07 25.13
CA LEU A 113 -6.99 39.95 25.90
C LEU A 113 -8.09 39.02 26.41
N LEU A 114 -9.22 39.56 26.89
CA LEU A 114 -10.36 38.75 27.31
C LEU A 114 -10.99 37.98 26.14
N VAL A 115 -11.11 38.59 24.96
CA VAL A 115 -11.58 37.90 23.74
C VAL A 115 -10.60 36.82 23.30
N VAL A 116 -9.29 37.07 23.33
CA VAL A 116 -8.27 36.05 23.01
C VAL A 116 -8.30 34.90 24.01
N CYS A 117 -8.43 35.17 25.31
CA CYS A 117 -8.60 34.13 26.34
C CYS A 117 -9.90 33.33 26.15
N ALA A 118 -11.01 33.99 25.78
CA ALA A 118 -12.28 33.31 25.50
C ALA A 118 -12.18 32.43 24.24
N VAL A 119 -11.52 32.89 23.16
CA VAL A 119 -11.25 32.09 21.97
C VAL A 119 -10.33 30.91 22.30
N ILE A 120 -9.26 31.12 23.07
CA ILE A 120 -8.38 30.02 23.52
C ILE A 120 -9.16 29.02 24.38
N PHE A 121 -10.04 29.47 25.28
CA PHE A 121 -10.88 28.57 26.07
C PHE A 121 -11.86 27.77 25.19
N VAL A 122 -12.51 28.41 24.21
CA VAL A 122 -13.40 27.74 23.25
C VAL A 122 -12.63 26.75 22.37
N LEU A 123 -11.41 27.07 21.93
CA LEU A 123 -10.56 26.16 21.17
C LEU A 123 -10.04 25.00 22.03
N LEU A 124 -9.68 25.22 23.30
CA LEU A 124 -9.29 24.16 24.24
C LEU A 124 -10.47 23.27 24.62
N TRP A 125 -11.67 23.82 24.77
CA TRP A 125 -12.91 23.07 24.94
C TRP A 125 -13.20 22.23 23.69
N TYR A 126 -13.18 22.84 22.51
CA TYR A 126 -13.43 22.18 21.23
C TYR A 126 -12.42 21.05 20.95
N PHE A 127 -11.11 21.33 21.03
CA PHE A 127 -10.08 20.33 20.76
C PHE A 127 -9.82 19.34 21.92
N GLY A 128 -10.26 19.66 23.14
CA GLY A 128 -10.07 18.84 24.33
C GLY A 128 -11.27 17.98 24.75
N VAL A 129 -12.49 18.34 24.34
CA VAL A 129 -13.73 17.59 24.67
C VAL A 129 -14.25 16.79 23.47
N PHE A 130 -14.07 17.25 22.23
CA PHE A 130 -14.52 16.53 21.02
C PHE A 130 -13.47 15.59 20.39
N LYS A 131 -12.29 15.41 21.00
CA LYS A 131 -11.38 14.34 20.59
C LYS A 131 -11.63 13.09 21.41
N CYS A 132 -12.04 12.01 20.77
CA CYS A 132 -12.09 10.71 21.42
C CYS A 132 -10.70 10.33 21.96
N ASN A 133 -10.64 9.95 23.23
CA ASN A 133 -9.41 9.57 23.92
C ASN A 133 -9.31 8.03 24.00
N GLY A 134 -9.48 7.38 22.85
CA GLY A 134 -9.74 5.95 22.70
C GLY A 134 -9.99 5.56 21.25
N ARG A 135 -11.05 4.76 20.98
CA ARG A 135 -11.53 4.46 19.62
C ARG A 135 -12.96 4.96 19.41
N GLU A 136 -13.27 5.36 18.20
CA GLU A 136 -14.62 5.75 17.77
C GLU A 136 -15.27 4.57 17.02
N CYS A 137 -16.48 4.17 17.40
CA CYS A 137 -17.29 3.20 16.66
C CYS A 137 -17.84 3.87 15.37
N GLU A 138 -17.75 3.18 14.24
CA GLU A 138 -17.99 3.69 12.89
C GLU A 138 -19.46 4.12 12.67
N ALA A 139 -20.41 3.38 13.27
CA ALA A 139 -21.85 3.60 13.05
C ALA A 139 -22.40 4.87 13.71
N ASP A 140 -21.97 5.19 14.94
CA ASP A 140 -22.59 6.22 15.79
C ASP A 140 -21.62 7.32 16.26
N ASN A 141 -20.31 7.23 15.93
CA ASN A 141 -19.24 8.06 16.52
C ASN A 141 -19.13 7.91 18.05
N LEU A 142 -19.57 6.77 18.59
CA LEU A 142 -19.45 6.45 20.02
C LEU A 142 -17.98 6.27 20.38
N CYS A 143 -17.47 7.09 21.30
CA CYS A 143 -16.10 6.97 21.80
C CYS A 143 -16.02 5.95 22.95
N ILE A 144 -15.28 4.86 22.74
CA ILE A 144 -14.93 3.86 23.76
C ILE A 144 -13.48 4.06 24.21
N GLY A 145 -13.15 3.67 25.45
CA GLY A 145 -11.81 3.80 26.00
C GLY A 145 -10.82 2.75 25.48
N HIS A 146 -9.52 2.99 25.65
CA HIS A 146 -8.48 2.00 25.33
C HIS A 146 -8.52 0.72 26.19
N SER A 147 -9.21 0.78 27.34
CA SER A 147 -9.53 -0.40 28.18
C SER A 147 -10.64 -1.27 27.60
N ASP A 148 -11.40 -0.71 26.65
CA ASP A 148 -12.70 -1.21 26.21
C ASP A 148 -12.60 -1.79 24.77
N TRP A 149 -11.41 -1.71 24.18
CA TRP A 149 -11.08 -2.30 22.88
C TRP A 149 -10.40 -3.67 23.10
N CYS A 150 -10.94 -4.73 22.52
CA CYS A 150 -10.47 -6.12 22.69
C CYS A 150 -10.54 -6.63 24.15
N ASN A 151 -11.54 -6.19 24.92
CA ASN A 151 -11.78 -6.59 26.31
C ASN A 151 -12.60 -7.90 26.43
N GLY A 152 -13.23 -8.36 25.34
CA GLY A 152 -14.14 -9.51 25.30
C GLY A 152 -15.63 -9.18 25.47
N VAL A 153 -16.00 -7.89 25.55
CA VAL A 153 -17.35 -7.35 25.72
C VAL A 153 -17.68 -6.49 24.51
N THR A 154 -18.94 -6.48 24.07
CA THR A 154 -19.38 -5.65 22.94
C THR A 154 -19.96 -4.33 23.46
N ASP A 155 -19.11 -3.32 23.52
CA ASP A 155 -19.36 -1.93 23.86
C ASP A 155 -19.71 -1.07 22.61
N CYS A 156 -19.20 -1.41 21.41
CA CYS A 156 -19.63 -0.82 20.13
C CYS A 156 -20.89 -1.51 19.56
N PRO A 157 -21.91 -0.79 19.04
CA PRO A 157 -23.16 -1.37 18.53
C PRO A 157 -23.03 -2.46 17.45
N SER A 158 -21.94 -2.44 16.66
CA SER A 158 -21.67 -3.41 15.58
C SER A 158 -20.63 -4.50 15.94
N GLY A 159 -20.05 -4.50 17.14
CA GLY A 159 -18.91 -5.38 17.46
C GLY A 159 -17.63 -5.03 16.70
N GLU A 160 -17.36 -3.74 16.50
CA GLU A 160 -16.15 -3.18 15.86
C GLU A 160 -14.96 -3.06 16.82
N ASP A 161 -15.26 -2.95 18.10
CA ASP A 161 -14.37 -3.04 19.26
C ASP A 161 -13.81 -4.46 19.47
N GLU A 162 -14.65 -5.47 19.31
CA GLU A 162 -14.23 -6.87 19.34
C GLU A 162 -13.84 -7.39 17.94
N ALA A 163 -13.50 -6.46 17.03
CA ALA A 163 -12.94 -6.74 15.71
C ALA A 163 -11.44 -6.41 15.63
N GLN A 164 -10.74 -7.07 14.70
CA GLN A 164 -9.33 -6.82 14.38
C GLN A 164 -8.39 -6.89 15.61
N CYS A 165 -8.76 -7.65 16.64
CA CYS A 165 -7.96 -7.80 17.86
C CYS A 165 -6.71 -8.65 17.68
N PHE A 166 -6.58 -9.35 16.55
CA PHE A 166 -5.39 -10.07 16.12
C PHE A 166 -4.79 -9.39 14.87
N ARG A 167 -3.47 -9.43 14.74
CA ARG A 167 -2.76 -9.05 13.52
C ARG A 167 -1.52 -9.89 13.29
N LEU A 168 -1.05 -9.91 12.04
CA LEU A 168 0.28 -10.41 11.69
C LEU A 168 1.26 -9.25 11.66
N TYR A 169 2.45 -9.44 12.22
CA TYR A 169 3.52 -8.45 12.30
C TYR A 169 4.79 -8.93 11.59
N GLY A 170 5.43 -8.04 10.84
CA GLY A 170 6.70 -8.29 10.15
C GLY A 170 6.64 -9.33 9.01
N SER A 171 7.73 -9.47 8.27
CA SER A 171 7.85 -10.47 7.18
C SER A 171 7.96 -11.92 7.68
N ASN A 172 7.99 -12.14 8.99
CA ASN A 172 7.96 -13.43 9.66
C ASN A 172 6.57 -13.85 10.17
N PHE A 173 5.51 -13.07 9.86
CA PHE A 173 4.11 -13.37 10.22
C PHE A 173 3.91 -13.62 11.73
N LEU A 174 4.62 -12.88 12.58
CA LEU A 174 4.48 -12.96 14.03
C LEU A 174 3.05 -12.58 14.42
N LEU A 175 2.33 -13.49 15.08
CA LEU A 175 0.98 -13.23 15.54
C LEU A 175 1.01 -12.36 16.80
N GLN A 176 0.28 -11.26 16.76
CA GLN A 176 0.06 -10.38 17.90
C GLN A 176 -1.43 -10.24 18.19
N MET A 177 -1.77 -10.05 19.46
CA MET A 177 -3.11 -9.64 19.91
C MET A 177 -2.99 -8.29 20.64
N TYR A 178 -4.00 -7.44 20.53
CA TYR A 178 -4.08 -6.23 21.34
C TYR A 178 -4.45 -6.58 22.78
N SER A 179 -3.66 -6.09 23.74
CA SER A 179 -3.98 -6.17 25.16
C SER A 179 -4.55 -4.84 25.63
N ASN A 180 -5.77 -4.85 26.16
CA ASN A 180 -6.37 -3.68 26.81
C ASN A 180 -5.69 -3.32 28.13
N GLU A 181 -5.05 -4.30 28.80
CA GLU A 181 -4.25 -4.10 30.02
C GLU A 181 -2.96 -3.29 29.75
N SER A 182 -2.11 -3.73 28.82
CA SER A 182 -0.88 -3.01 28.47
C SER A 182 -1.09 -1.91 27.42
N ARG A 183 -2.28 -1.84 26.82
CA ARG A 183 -2.71 -0.91 25.76
C ARG A 183 -1.86 -0.99 24.49
N THR A 184 -1.21 -2.11 24.24
CA THR A 184 -0.32 -2.35 23.10
C THR A 184 -0.52 -3.75 22.52
N TRP A 185 0.21 -4.03 21.45
CA TRP A 185 0.18 -5.28 20.70
C TRP A 185 1.25 -6.24 21.20
N GLU A 186 0.83 -7.28 21.90
CA GLU A 186 1.70 -8.29 22.50
C GLU A 186 1.75 -9.55 21.62
N PRO A 187 2.90 -10.26 21.53
CA PRO A 187 2.99 -11.51 20.79
C PRO A 187 2.24 -12.66 21.49
N MET A 188 1.66 -13.55 20.69
CA MET A 188 1.04 -14.77 21.20
C MET A 188 2.10 -15.78 21.61
N CYS A 189 2.10 -16.21 22.88
CA CYS A 189 2.87 -17.35 23.35
C CYS A 189 2.33 -18.64 22.70
N SER A 190 3.20 -19.59 22.32
CA SER A 190 2.75 -20.85 21.69
C SER A 190 2.24 -21.90 22.70
N ASP A 191 2.34 -21.62 24.00
CA ASP A 191 1.87 -22.53 25.04
C ASP A 191 0.35 -22.76 24.93
N LYS A 192 -0.02 -24.03 24.72
CA LYS A 192 -1.39 -24.51 24.42
C LYS A 192 -1.98 -24.03 23.09
N TRP A 193 -1.18 -23.41 22.22
CA TRP A 193 -1.62 -23.05 20.87
C TRP A 193 -1.91 -24.30 20.03
N ASN A 194 -2.82 -24.18 19.06
CA ASN A 194 -3.25 -25.26 18.17
C ASN A 194 -3.85 -24.73 16.87
N ASP A 195 -4.18 -25.61 15.93
CA ASP A 195 -4.68 -25.23 14.62
C ASP A 195 -6.10 -24.64 14.62
N ASP A 196 -6.94 -24.92 15.62
CA ASP A 196 -8.29 -24.37 15.71
C ASP A 196 -8.26 -22.93 16.26
N LEU A 197 -7.39 -22.67 17.24
CA LEU A 197 -6.95 -21.32 17.60
C LEU A 197 -6.39 -20.57 16.38
N GLY A 198 -5.55 -21.23 15.58
CA GLY A 198 -5.05 -20.68 14.33
C GLY A 198 -6.14 -20.31 13.32
N ARG A 199 -7.09 -21.22 13.09
CA ARG A 199 -8.24 -21.01 12.19
C ARG A 199 -9.17 -19.90 12.64
N GLN A 200 -9.35 -19.71 13.95
CA GLN A 200 -10.18 -18.64 14.50
C GLN A 200 -9.46 -17.29 14.48
N ALA A 201 -8.19 -17.21 14.90
CA ALA A 201 -7.40 -15.98 14.80
C ALA A 201 -7.27 -15.48 13.34
N CYS A 202 -7.07 -16.40 12.37
CA CYS A 202 -7.09 -16.05 10.95
C CYS A 202 -8.44 -15.50 10.48
N LYS A 203 -9.56 -16.05 10.96
CA LYS A 203 -10.91 -15.58 10.66
C LYS A 203 -11.15 -14.17 11.22
N ASP A 204 -10.67 -13.89 12.42
CA ASP A 204 -10.82 -12.58 13.07
C ASP A 204 -9.92 -11.50 12.43
N ILE A 205 -8.84 -11.91 11.76
CA ILE A 205 -8.02 -11.06 10.84
C ILE A 205 -8.73 -10.84 9.48
N GLY A 206 -9.69 -11.67 9.09
CA GLY A 206 -10.40 -11.60 7.80
C GLY A 206 -9.99 -12.65 6.75
N TYR A 207 -9.19 -13.65 7.11
CA TYR A 207 -8.90 -14.79 6.23
C TYR A 207 -9.90 -15.93 6.46
N PRO A 208 -10.58 -16.47 5.42
CA PRO A 208 -11.47 -17.62 5.59
C PRO A 208 -10.75 -18.81 6.23
N SER A 209 -11.36 -19.48 7.20
CA SER A 209 -10.71 -20.62 7.90
C SER A 209 -10.33 -21.80 6.98
N SER A 210 -10.85 -21.84 5.75
CA SER A 210 -10.48 -22.77 4.69
C SER A 210 -9.17 -22.43 3.94
N THR A 211 -8.59 -21.23 4.14
CA THR A 211 -7.28 -20.85 3.57
C THR A 211 -6.11 -21.09 4.54
N TYR A 212 -6.42 -21.41 5.79
CA TYR A 212 -5.45 -21.68 6.87
C TYR A 212 -4.39 -22.71 6.45
N VAL A 213 -3.11 -22.36 6.62
CA VAL A 213 -1.97 -23.22 6.27
C VAL A 213 -1.36 -23.91 7.50
N GLY A 214 -1.26 -23.21 8.62
CA GLY A 214 -0.61 -23.71 9.83
C GLY A 214 -0.01 -22.59 10.69
N TYR A 215 0.75 -22.98 11.70
CA TYR A 215 1.61 -22.09 12.49
C TYR A 215 3.02 -22.67 12.65
N GLU A 216 3.98 -21.81 13.00
CA GLU A 216 5.37 -22.17 13.31
C GLU A 216 5.78 -21.52 14.64
N GLU A 217 6.59 -22.21 15.46
CA GLU A 217 7.13 -21.66 16.70
C GLU A 217 8.46 -20.92 16.45
N THR A 218 8.48 -19.62 16.74
CA THR A 218 9.71 -18.81 16.73
C THR A 218 10.05 -18.29 18.12
N SER A 219 11.27 -17.81 18.33
CA SER A 219 11.65 -17.11 19.56
C SER A 219 11.66 -15.61 19.33
N THR A 220 11.05 -14.85 20.23
CA THR A 220 11.08 -13.38 20.26
C THR A 220 10.97 -12.95 21.70
N ARG A 221 11.83 -12.00 22.10
CA ARG A 221 11.79 -11.43 23.45
C ARG A 221 10.84 -10.25 23.45
N SER A 222 9.75 -10.38 24.20
CA SER A 222 8.90 -9.27 24.63
C SER A 222 9.05 -9.05 26.14
N LEU A 223 8.50 -7.94 26.64
CA LEU A 223 8.28 -7.73 28.07
C LEU A 223 7.05 -8.51 28.55
N ASP A 224 6.04 -8.63 27.68
CA ASP A 224 4.76 -9.24 27.93
C ASP A 224 4.27 -10.08 26.72
N TYR A 225 3.38 -11.02 26.98
CA TYR A 225 2.86 -12.00 26.02
C TYR A 225 1.36 -12.24 26.27
N MET A 226 0.65 -12.72 25.27
CA MET A 226 -0.72 -13.21 25.42
C MET A 226 -0.75 -14.74 25.41
N LEU A 227 -1.39 -15.33 26.42
CA LEU A 227 -1.44 -16.78 26.69
C LEU A 227 -2.89 -17.28 26.63
N VAL A 228 -3.07 -18.54 26.26
CA VAL A 228 -4.37 -19.23 26.27
C VAL A 228 -4.80 -19.54 27.72
N LYS A 229 -6.02 -19.15 28.09
CA LYS A 229 -6.66 -19.50 29.37
C LYS A 229 -7.18 -20.95 29.33
N GLY A 230 -7.02 -21.68 30.44
CA GLY A 230 -7.56 -23.04 30.61
C GLY A 230 -6.83 -24.10 29.76
N ASP A 231 -7.45 -25.28 29.61
CA ASP A 231 -6.90 -26.44 28.88
C ASP A 231 -7.82 -26.96 27.75
N SER A 232 -9.03 -26.39 27.60
CA SER A 232 -9.99 -26.79 26.57
C SER A 232 -10.88 -25.60 26.15
N LEU A 233 -10.94 -25.35 24.84
CA LEU A 233 -11.66 -24.21 24.26
C LEU A 233 -12.89 -24.69 23.48
N ASN A 234 -14.06 -24.69 24.13
CA ASN A 234 -15.33 -24.99 23.48
C ASN A 234 -15.86 -23.77 22.69
N PHE A 235 -15.27 -23.54 21.51
CA PHE A 235 -15.74 -22.59 20.48
C PHE A 235 -17.17 -22.87 19.95
N THR A 236 -17.83 -23.92 20.43
CA THR A 236 -19.22 -24.30 20.13
C THR A 236 -20.27 -23.46 20.86
N SER A 237 -19.85 -22.54 21.74
CA SER A 237 -20.75 -21.62 22.45
C SER A 237 -20.99 -20.34 21.63
N GLN A 238 -22.23 -20.16 21.16
CA GLN A 238 -22.66 -18.88 20.59
C GLN A 238 -22.62 -17.81 21.70
N ASN A 239 -22.15 -16.60 21.36
CA ASN A 239 -21.98 -15.44 22.25
C ASN A 239 -20.74 -15.46 23.19
N ILE A 240 -19.65 -16.15 22.83
CA ILE A 240 -18.34 -15.92 23.46
C ILE A 240 -17.35 -15.34 22.44
N THR A 241 -16.70 -14.24 22.81
CA THR A 241 -15.65 -13.52 22.06
C THR A 241 -14.32 -14.28 22.12
N THR A 242 -13.59 -14.34 21.00
CA THR A 242 -12.28 -15.02 20.90
C THR A 242 -11.30 -14.49 21.96
N GLN A 243 -11.35 -13.19 22.21
CA GLN A 243 -10.56 -12.39 23.13
C GLN A 243 -10.67 -12.89 24.58
N SER A 244 -11.86 -13.32 25.00
CA SER A 244 -12.13 -13.81 26.35
C SER A 244 -11.27 -15.03 26.74
N PHE A 245 -10.81 -15.81 25.76
CA PHE A 245 -9.96 -16.99 25.94
C PHE A 245 -8.47 -16.67 26.18
N PHE A 246 -8.05 -15.40 26.11
CA PHE A 246 -6.65 -15.01 26.28
C PHE A 246 -6.41 -14.17 27.53
N THR A 247 -5.22 -14.30 28.11
CA THR A 247 -4.75 -13.51 29.25
C THR A 247 -3.41 -12.88 28.96
N LYS A 248 -3.17 -11.69 29.50
CA LYS A 248 -1.87 -11.05 29.51
C LYS A 248 -0.95 -11.75 30.53
N SER A 249 0.34 -11.84 30.23
CA SER A 249 1.38 -12.41 31.10
C SER A 249 2.73 -11.73 30.86
N SER A 250 3.54 -11.58 31.90
CA SER A 250 4.95 -11.13 31.78
C SER A 250 5.94 -12.29 31.55
N ASP A 251 5.44 -13.51 31.36
CA ASP A 251 6.22 -14.71 31.07
C ASP A 251 5.49 -15.62 30.07
N CYS A 252 6.27 -16.33 29.27
CA CYS A 252 5.85 -17.34 28.31
C CYS A 252 6.76 -18.57 28.51
N PRO A 253 6.35 -19.57 29.30
CA PRO A 253 7.22 -20.65 29.78
C PRO A 253 8.09 -21.35 28.71
N SER A 254 7.56 -21.66 27.53
CA SER A 254 8.35 -22.24 26.42
C SER A 254 9.39 -21.30 25.82
N ASN A 255 9.28 -19.99 26.06
CA ASN A 255 9.99 -18.91 25.36
C ASN A 255 9.77 -18.94 23.83
N ARG A 256 8.60 -19.43 23.41
CA ARG A 256 8.17 -19.56 22.01
C ARG A 256 6.90 -18.76 21.73
N VAL A 257 6.85 -18.17 20.55
CA VAL A 257 5.72 -17.37 20.06
C VAL A 257 5.26 -17.82 18.69
N VAL A 258 4.00 -17.57 18.39
CA VAL A 258 3.30 -18.06 17.20
C VAL A 258 3.64 -17.21 15.97
N SER A 259 4.19 -17.83 14.93
CA SER A 259 4.15 -17.33 13.55
C SER A 259 2.95 -17.97 12.84
N LEU A 260 1.98 -17.17 12.37
CA LEU A 260 0.69 -17.67 11.88
C LEU A 260 0.56 -17.50 10.36
N LYS A 261 0.27 -18.60 9.64
CA LYS A 261 0.14 -18.61 8.18
C LYS A 261 -1.32 -18.84 7.78
N CYS A 262 -2.05 -17.75 7.63
CA CYS A 262 -3.47 -17.76 7.28
C CYS A 262 -3.78 -18.08 5.82
N ILE A 263 -2.77 -18.00 4.92
CA ILE A 263 -2.88 -18.29 3.50
C ILE A 263 -1.48 -18.47 2.87
N ASP A 264 -1.30 -19.33 1.86
CA ASP A 264 -0.04 -19.42 1.09
C ASP A 264 0.00 -18.33 0.01
N CYS A 265 0.55 -17.18 0.38
CA CYS A 265 0.62 -15.99 -0.46
C CYS A 265 2.03 -15.76 -1.03
N GLY A 266 2.12 -14.91 -2.06
CA GLY A 266 3.39 -14.36 -2.55
C GLY A 266 4.33 -15.40 -3.18
N ARG A 267 3.82 -16.60 -3.50
CA ARG A 267 4.56 -17.65 -4.22
C ARG A 267 4.47 -17.44 -5.72
N SER A 268 5.61 -17.53 -6.41
CA SER A 268 5.75 -17.33 -7.85
C SER A 268 6.75 -18.34 -8.42
N THR A 269 6.53 -18.79 -9.66
CA THR A 269 7.45 -19.69 -10.37
C THR A 269 8.67 -18.97 -10.98
N ALA A 270 8.78 -17.65 -10.81
CA ALA A 270 9.83 -16.83 -11.40
C ALA A 270 11.23 -17.19 -10.88
N SER A 271 12.03 -17.86 -11.70
CA SER A 271 13.42 -18.22 -11.41
C SER A 271 14.38 -17.02 -11.57
N ARG A 272 14.16 -16.18 -12.57
CA ARG A 272 14.88 -14.90 -12.81
C ARG A 272 14.09 -14.02 -13.77
N ILE A 273 13.95 -12.72 -13.45
CA ILE A 273 13.25 -11.74 -14.29
C ILE A 273 14.23 -10.61 -14.63
N VAL A 274 14.33 -10.22 -15.89
CA VAL A 274 15.32 -9.23 -16.36
C VAL A 274 14.72 -8.28 -17.40
N GLY A 275 14.13 -7.18 -16.92
CA GLY A 275 14.14 -5.91 -17.65
C GLY A 275 13.11 -5.68 -18.76
N GLY A 276 11.81 -5.78 -18.46
CA GLY A 276 10.76 -5.21 -19.31
C GLY A 276 10.36 -6.13 -20.46
N THR A 277 9.56 -7.16 -20.17
CA THR A 277 9.35 -8.31 -21.07
C THR A 277 7.92 -8.81 -21.10
N THR A 278 7.52 -9.40 -22.23
CA THR A 278 6.33 -10.24 -22.32
C THR A 278 6.49 -11.46 -21.41
N VAL A 279 5.51 -11.72 -20.55
CA VAL A 279 5.51 -12.85 -19.63
C VAL A 279 5.24 -14.14 -20.41
N THR A 280 6.26 -14.99 -20.52
CA THR A 280 6.24 -16.20 -21.37
C THR A 280 5.67 -17.45 -20.69
N SER A 281 5.33 -17.40 -19.40
CA SER A 281 4.91 -18.57 -18.61
C SER A 281 3.82 -18.23 -17.59
N LYS A 282 2.83 -19.11 -17.43
CA LYS A 282 1.83 -19.02 -16.36
C LYS A 282 2.48 -19.29 -14.99
N GLY A 283 1.91 -18.71 -13.93
CA GLY A 283 2.44 -18.86 -12.57
C GLY A 283 3.63 -17.97 -12.20
N VAL A 284 4.15 -17.17 -13.13
CA VAL A 284 5.17 -16.13 -12.85
C VAL A 284 4.55 -15.02 -11.98
N TRP A 285 3.34 -14.58 -12.32
CA TRP A 285 2.56 -13.57 -11.60
C TRP A 285 1.15 -14.08 -11.28
N PRO A 286 1.00 -15.08 -10.39
CA PRO A 286 -0.25 -15.84 -10.25
C PRO A 286 -1.39 -15.09 -9.54
N TRP A 287 -1.12 -13.89 -9.01
CA TRP A 287 -2.13 -12.97 -8.46
C TRP A 287 -2.66 -11.97 -9.48
N GLN A 288 -2.04 -11.85 -10.66
CA GLN A 288 -2.53 -10.93 -11.69
C GLN A 288 -3.92 -11.38 -12.16
N VAL A 289 -4.87 -10.44 -12.16
CA VAL A 289 -6.15 -10.60 -12.87
C VAL A 289 -6.36 -9.54 -13.94
N SER A 290 -7.17 -9.88 -14.93
CA SER A 290 -7.76 -8.94 -15.88
C SER A 290 -9.21 -8.69 -15.48
N LEU A 291 -9.54 -7.43 -15.20
CA LEU A 291 -10.91 -6.96 -14.97
C LEU A 291 -11.50 -6.49 -16.30
N GLN A 292 -12.68 -7.00 -16.63
CA GLN A 292 -13.31 -6.79 -17.92
C GLN A 292 -14.78 -6.39 -17.82
N ILE A 293 -15.20 -5.50 -18.72
CA ILE A 293 -16.61 -5.21 -19.03
C ILE A 293 -16.81 -5.52 -20.51
N ASN A 294 -17.94 -6.13 -20.89
CA ASN A 294 -18.27 -6.46 -22.29
C ASN A 294 -17.15 -7.24 -23.04
N ARG A 295 -16.43 -8.14 -22.34
CA ARG A 295 -15.24 -8.88 -22.83
C ARG A 295 -14.08 -8.01 -23.32
N ARG A 296 -13.95 -6.78 -22.79
CA ARG A 296 -12.82 -5.88 -22.99
C ARG A 296 -12.12 -5.65 -21.65
N HIS A 297 -10.80 -5.78 -21.64
CA HIS A 297 -9.97 -5.38 -20.50
C HIS A 297 -10.05 -3.87 -20.29
N LEU A 298 -10.27 -3.46 -19.04
CA LEU A 298 -10.26 -2.06 -18.61
C LEU A 298 -9.19 -1.80 -17.54
N CYS A 299 -9.09 -2.69 -16.54
CA CYS A 299 -8.14 -2.59 -15.43
C CYS A 299 -7.52 -3.94 -15.07
N GLY A 300 -6.36 -3.89 -14.43
CA GLY A 300 -5.76 -5.00 -13.70
C GLY A 300 -6.34 -5.15 -12.28
N GLY A 301 -5.85 -6.17 -11.58
CA GLY A 301 -6.16 -6.42 -10.18
C GLY A 301 -5.22 -7.46 -9.58
N SER A 302 -5.28 -7.60 -8.26
CA SER A 302 -4.47 -8.51 -7.46
C SER A 302 -5.35 -9.47 -6.66
N VAL A 303 -5.20 -10.78 -6.85
CA VAL A 303 -5.80 -11.79 -5.94
C VAL A 303 -5.19 -11.60 -4.55
N ILE A 304 -6.02 -11.36 -3.53
CA ILE A 304 -5.59 -11.27 -2.12
C ILE A 304 -6.18 -12.41 -1.26
N THR A 305 -7.37 -12.91 -1.61
CA THR A 305 -7.97 -14.14 -1.07
C THR A 305 -8.65 -14.93 -2.22
N PRO A 306 -9.19 -16.14 -2.01
CA PRO A 306 -9.98 -16.82 -3.04
C PRO A 306 -11.24 -16.06 -3.48
N TYR A 307 -11.76 -15.16 -2.64
CA TYR A 307 -12.99 -14.40 -2.91
C TYR A 307 -12.73 -12.94 -3.26
N LEU A 308 -11.58 -12.37 -2.86
CA LEU A 308 -11.33 -10.92 -2.95
C LEU A 308 -10.16 -10.59 -3.87
N ILE A 309 -10.43 -9.66 -4.79
CA ILE A 309 -9.47 -8.97 -5.64
C ILE A 309 -9.28 -7.56 -5.12
N LEU A 310 -8.04 -7.08 -5.00
CA LEU A 310 -7.72 -5.66 -4.81
C LEU A 310 -7.47 -5.00 -6.17
N THR A 311 -8.03 -3.81 -6.38
CA THR A 311 -7.86 -2.97 -7.58
C THR A 311 -8.01 -1.50 -7.20
N ALA A 312 -7.84 -0.57 -8.14
CA ALA A 312 -7.98 0.86 -7.89
C ALA A 312 -9.46 1.27 -7.80
N ALA A 313 -9.76 2.35 -7.08
CA ALA A 313 -11.12 2.87 -6.96
C ALA A 313 -11.64 3.48 -8.27
N HIS A 314 -10.78 4.20 -9.01
CA HIS A 314 -11.15 4.85 -10.26
C HIS A 314 -11.63 3.85 -11.33
N CYS A 315 -11.12 2.61 -11.31
CA CYS A 315 -11.58 1.53 -12.19
C CYS A 315 -13.08 1.25 -12.06
N VAL A 316 -13.64 1.40 -10.85
CA VAL A 316 -15.02 1.05 -10.49
C VAL A 316 -15.88 2.25 -10.09
N ASP A 317 -15.36 3.48 -10.26
CA ASP A 317 -16.04 4.71 -9.86
C ASP A 317 -17.27 4.99 -10.75
N GLU A 318 -17.06 5.00 -12.07
CA GLU A 318 -18.16 5.10 -13.05
C GLU A 318 -18.90 3.75 -13.25
N TYR A 319 -18.19 2.63 -13.13
CA TYR A 319 -18.70 1.27 -13.37
C TYR A 319 -18.98 0.52 -12.06
N SER A 320 -19.94 1.02 -11.28
CA SER A 320 -20.21 0.56 -9.91
C SER A 320 -21.17 -0.64 -9.78
N ASP A 321 -21.78 -1.15 -10.86
CA ASP A 321 -22.62 -2.35 -10.83
C ASP A 321 -21.76 -3.63 -10.96
N PRO A 322 -21.68 -4.50 -9.93
CA PRO A 322 -20.89 -5.75 -9.98
C PRO A 322 -21.22 -6.64 -11.18
N ARG A 323 -22.47 -6.62 -11.66
CA ARG A 323 -22.96 -7.49 -12.75
C ARG A 323 -22.40 -7.11 -14.13
N GLN A 324 -21.79 -5.93 -14.27
CA GLN A 324 -21.10 -5.53 -15.50
C GLN A 324 -19.71 -6.16 -15.62
N TRP A 325 -19.14 -6.63 -14.51
CA TRP A 325 -17.74 -7.05 -14.42
C TRP A 325 -17.55 -8.56 -14.55
N THR A 326 -16.43 -8.93 -15.16
CA THR A 326 -15.93 -10.30 -15.23
C THR A 326 -14.43 -10.33 -14.91
N VAL A 327 -14.03 -11.24 -14.02
CA VAL A 327 -12.66 -11.36 -13.51
C VAL A 327 -12.00 -12.61 -14.05
N PHE A 328 -10.84 -12.44 -14.69
CA PHE A 328 -10.03 -13.53 -15.24
C PHE A 328 -8.68 -13.62 -14.53
N ALA A 329 -8.35 -14.79 -13.97
CA ALA A 329 -7.09 -15.09 -13.27
C ALA A 329 -6.36 -16.27 -13.93
N GLY A 330 -5.03 -16.26 -13.96
CA GLY A 330 -4.23 -17.40 -14.47
C GLY A 330 -4.13 -17.53 -16.00
N TYR A 331 -4.39 -16.44 -16.73
CA TYR A 331 -4.25 -16.34 -18.19
C TYR A 331 -3.02 -15.49 -18.56
N LEU A 332 -2.49 -15.66 -19.78
CA LEU A 332 -1.45 -14.77 -20.31
C LEU A 332 -1.97 -13.89 -21.42
N THR A 333 -2.90 -14.37 -22.25
CA THR A 333 -3.42 -13.63 -23.41
C THR A 333 -4.88 -13.23 -23.26
N GLN A 334 -5.26 -12.10 -23.84
CA GLN A 334 -6.65 -11.69 -23.90
C GLN A 334 -7.50 -12.64 -24.77
N SER A 335 -6.92 -13.26 -25.80
CA SER A 335 -7.58 -14.25 -26.66
C SER A 335 -7.99 -15.53 -25.92
N GLU A 336 -7.15 -16.06 -25.01
CA GLU A 336 -7.57 -17.10 -24.08
C GLU A 336 -8.81 -16.67 -23.27
N MET A 337 -8.78 -15.45 -22.71
CA MET A 337 -9.86 -14.91 -21.88
C MET A 337 -11.17 -14.73 -22.68
N ARG A 338 -11.10 -14.20 -23.91
CA ARG A 338 -12.26 -14.04 -24.82
C ARG A 338 -12.94 -15.38 -25.13
N SER A 339 -12.20 -16.49 -25.11
CA SER A 339 -12.68 -17.85 -25.41
C SER A 339 -13.30 -18.59 -24.21
N THR A 340 -13.16 -18.07 -22.99
CA THR A 340 -13.49 -18.77 -21.74
C THR A 340 -14.49 -17.96 -20.89
N THR A 341 -15.21 -18.61 -19.98
CA THR A 341 -16.05 -17.95 -18.96
C THR A 341 -15.19 -17.50 -17.79
N GLY A 342 -15.19 -16.20 -17.48
CA GLY A 342 -14.54 -15.65 -16.28
C GLY A 342 -15.45 -15.69 -15.04
N ASN A 343 -14.94 -15.21 -13.91
CA ASN A 343 -15.65 -15.19 -12.64
C ASN A 343 -16.54 -13.94 -12.51
N THR A 344 -17.75 -14.08 -11.96
CA THR A 344 -18.67 -12.97 -11.72
C THR A 344 -18.42 -12.30 -10.36
N VAL A 345 -18.75 -11.00 -10.28
CA VAL A 345 -18.57 -10.19 -9.08
C VAL A 345 -19.89 -10.08 -8.32
N ASP A 346 -19.85 -10.42 -7.03
CA ASP A 346 -20.92 -10.28 -6.04
C ASP A 346 -21.07 -8.84 -5.56
N ARG A 347 -19.94 -8.20 -5.25
CA ARG A 347 -19.88 -6.87 -4.61
C ARG A 347 -18.64 -6.11 -5.01
N ILE A 348 -18.80 -4.80 -5.18
CA ILE A 348 -17.70 -3.84 -5.28
C ILE A 348 -17.68 -3.03 -3.97
N ILE A 349 -16.50 -2.87 -3.39
CA ILE A 349 -16.27 -2.23 -2.10
C ILE A 349 -15.19 -1.17 -2.33
N LYS A 350 -15.59 0.08 -2.57
CA LYS A 350 -14.70 1.19 -2.91
C LYS A 350 -14.39 2.00 -1.64
N HIS A 351 -13.14 2.43 -1.44
CA HIS A 351 -12.83 3.40 -0.39
C HIS A 351 -13.48 4.77 -0.70
N ASN A 352 -13.43 5.71 0.26
CA ASN A 352 -13.79 7.11 0.08
C ASN A 352 -12.79 7.86 -0.86
N PHE A 353 -12.82 7.51 -2.14
CA PHE A 353 -12.01 8.02 -3.24
C PHE A 353 -12.44 9.44 -3.66
N ASP A 354 -11.47 10.33 -3.88
CA ASP A 354 -11.70 11.65 -4.50
C ASP A 354 -11.07 11.72 -5.89
N SER A 355 -11.90 11.68 -6.93
CA SER A 355 -11.50 11.74 -8.34
C SER A 355 -10.90 13.08 -8.79
N LYS A 356 -10.80 14.09 -7.92
CA LYS A 356 -10.09 15.35 -8.20
C LYS A 356 -8.63 15.35 -7.73
N SER A 357 -8.34 14.65 -6.64
CA SER A 357 -6.99 14.55 -6.05
C SER A 357 -6.32 13.18 -6.31
N ASN A 358 -7.13 12.17 -6.65
CA ASN A 358 -6.80 10.75 -6.64
C ASN A 358 -6.41 10.22 -5.26
N GLU A 359 -6.78 10.89 -4.16
CA GLU A 359 -6.62 10.32 -2.82
C GLU A 359 -7.58 9.15 -2.59
N ASN A 360 -7.12 8.19 -1.79
CA ASN A 360 -7.86 6.95 -1.45
C ASN A 360 -8.27 6.08 -2.66
N ASP A 361 -7.45 6.04 -3.71
CA ASP A 361 -7.72 5.25 -4.92
C ASP A 361 -7.52 3.74 -4.73
N VAL A 362 -8.37 3.10 -3.93
CA VAL A 362 -8.35 1.65 -3.70
C VAL A 362 -9.77 1.07 -3.57
N ALA A 363 -9.96 -0.15 -4.08
CA ALA A 363 -11.20 -0.91 -4.02
C ALA A 363 -10.97 -2.41 -3.90
N LEU A 364 -11.94 -3.13 -3.33
CA LEU A 364 -12.03 -4.58 -3.38
C LEU A 364 -13.20 -5.02 -4.26
N MET A 365 -13.03 -6.11 -5.00
CA MET A 365 -14.10 -6.82 -5.69
C MET A 365 -14.26 -8.21 -5.09
N LYS A 366 -15.45 -8.51 -4.56
CA LYS A 366 -15.81 -9.84 -4.06
C LYS A 366 -16.43 -10.66 -5.18
N LEU A 367 -15.94 -11.87 -5.39
CA LEU A 367 -16.45 -12.83 -6.38
C LEU A 367 -17.62 -13.64 -5.81
N ASN A 368 -18.59 -14.03 -6.65
CA ASN A 368 -19.67 -14.93 -6.21
C ASN A 368 -19.17 -16.35 -5.87
N THR A 369 -18.06 -16.77 -6.51
CA THR A 369 -17.47 -18.10 -6.37
C THR A 369 -15.96 -17.99 -6.12
N PRO A 370 -15.36 -18.84 -5.25
CA PRO A 370 -13.94 -18.76 -4.96
C PRO A 370 -13.10 -19.18 -6.17
N LEU A 371 -12.02 -18.45 -6.41
CA LEU A 371 -10.96 -18.84 -7.32
C LEU A 371 -10.34 -20.17 -6.89
N GLN A 372 -10.23 -21.10 -7.84
CA GLN A 372 -9.51 -22.35 -7.64
C GLN A 372 -8.00 -22.08 -7.62
N MET A 373 -7.38 -22.26 -6.46
CA MET A 373 -5.94 -22.01 -6.29
C MET A 373 -5.11 -23.12 -6.94
N THR A 374 -4.09 -22.73 -7.69
CA THR A 374 -3.29 -23.63 -8.55
C THR A 374 -1.81 -23.22 -8.56
N SER A 375 -1.02 -23.67 -9.54
CA SER A 375 0.27 -23.05 -9.86
C SER A 375 0.12 -21.66 -10.51
N ASN A 376 -1.03 -21.39 -11.13
CA ASN A 376 -1.25 -20.26 -12.03
C ASN A 376 -2.16 -19.17 -11.43
N VAL A 377 -2.90 -19.51 -10.37
CA VAL A 377 -3.78 -18.63 -9.60
C VAL A 377 -3.42 -18.79 -8.13
N ARG A 378 -2.90 -17.72 -7.50
CA ARG A 378 -2.49 -17.66 -6.08
C ARG A 378 -2.57 -16.21 -5.58
N PRO A 379 -2.81 -15.97 -4.29
CA PRO A 379 -2.79 -14.63 -3.74
C PRO A 379 -1.38 -14.05 -3.63
N VAL A 380 -1.27 -12.73 -3.71
CA VAL A 380 -0.09 -11.97 -3.27
C VAL A 380 -0.15 -11.76 -1.75
N CYS A 381 0.97 -11.59 -1.06
CA CYS A 381 0.92 -11.23 0.35
C CYS A 381 0.56 -9.76 0.51
N LEU A 382 -0.43 -9.46 1.35
CA LEU A 382 -0.64 -8.11 1.89
C LEU A 382 0.49 -7.80 2.90
N PRO A 383 0.96 -6.54 3.01
CA PRO A 383 1.97 -6.17 4.00
C PRO A 383 1.48 -6.40 5.43
N ASN A 384 2.25 -7.13 6.24
CA ASN A 384 1.96 -7.27 7.67
C ASN A 384 2.24 -5.96 8.43
N ALA A 385 1.68 -5.82 9.64
CA ALA A 385 1.94 -4.65 10.48
C ALA A 385 3.45 -4.47 10.76
N GLY A 386 3.91 -3.23 10.79
CA GLY A 386 5.34 -2.90 10.98
C GLY A 386 6.25 -3.22 9.79
N MET A 387 5.72 -3.68 8.65
CA MET A 387 6.49 -3.76 7.41
C MET A 387 6.60 -2.39 6.75
N TYR A 388 7.83 -1.98 6.40
CA TYR A 388 8.11 -0.72 5.71
C TYR A 388 9.05 -0.97 4.53
N PHE A 389 8.61 -0.58 3.33
CA PHE A 389 9.37 -0.76 2.10
C PHE A 389 10.07 0.55 1.71
N SER A 390 11.19 0.83 2.36
CA SER A 390 12.02 2.02 2.09
C SER A 390 12.51 2.06 0.64
N ALA A 391 12.58 3.26 0.06
CA ALA A 391 13.21 3.51 -1.22
C ALA A 391 14.73 3.77 -1.07
N PRO A 392 15.53 3.64 -2.17
CA PRO A 392 15.17 3.02 -3.44
C PRO A 392 15.10 1.50 -3.30
N ARG A 393 14.02 0.89 -3.82
CA ARG A 393 13.82 -0.57 -3.75
C ARG A 393 13.23 -1.10 -5.04
N ASP A 394 13.77 -2.22 -5.51
CA ASP A 394 13.29 -2.92 -6.70
C ASP A 394 11.85 -3.43 -6.52
N CYS A 395 10.98 -3.06 -7.47
CA CYS A 395 9.62 -3.53 -7.60
C CYS A 395 9.34 -4.00 -9.02
N PHE A 396 8.24 -4.73 -9.18
CA PHE A 396 7.69 -5.14 -10.46
C PHE A 396 6.24 -4.70 -10.56
N VAL A 397 5.87 -4.22 -11.74
CA VAL A 397 4.47 -3.97 -12.13
C VAL A 397 4.14 -4.83 -13.34
N THR A 398 2.91 -5.35 -13.38
CA THR A 398 2.44 -6.26 -14.44
C THR A 398 1.03 -5.89 -14.91
N GLY A 399 0.72 -6.16 -16.18
CA GLY A 399 -0.60 -5.88 -16.75
C GLY A 399 -0.68 -6.10 -18.26
N TRP A 400 -1.86 -5.80 -18.82
CA TRP A 400 -2.13 -5.80 -20.26
C TRP A 400 -2.40 -4.38 -20.76
N GLY A 401 -1.90 -3.35 -20.07
CA GLY A 401 -2.01 -1.97 -20.48
C GLY A 401 -1.31 -1.66 -21.81
N ALA A 402 -1.44 -0.41 -22.23
CA ALA A 402 -0.77 0.12 -23.40
C ALA A 402 0.75 0.18 -23.17
N GLN A 403 1.57 -0.19 -24.16
CA GLN A 403 3.03 -0.09 -24.03
C GLN A 403 3.56 1.36 -24.18
N PHE A 404 2.68 2.32 -24.45
CA PHE A 404 2.94 3.75 -24.61
C PHE A 404 1.62 4.54 -24.47
N SER A 405 1.68 5.84 -24.18
CA SER A 405 0.49 6.70 -24.04
C SER A 405 -0.37 6.68 -25.32
N GLU A 406 -1.69 6.62 -25.17
CA GLU A 406 -2.67 6.45 -26.28
C GLU A 406 -2.49 5.16 -27.11
N GLY A 407 -1.71 4.19 -26.63
CA GLY A 407 -1.55 2.87 -27.26
C GLY A 407 -2.72 1.92 -26.98
N SER A 408 -2.82 0.85 -27.76
CA SER A 408 -3.76 -0.24 -27.48
C SER A 408 -3.24 -1.14 -26.35
N ALA A 409 -4.14 -1.61 -25.48
CA ALA A 409 -3.90 -2.66 -24.51
C ALA A 409 -3.18 -3.89 -25.13
N SER A 410 -2.12 -4.37 -24.48
CA SER A 410 -1.32 -5.50 -24.95
C SER A 410 -2.13 -6.81 -24.98
N GLU A 411 -2.02 -7.57 -26.07
CA GLU A 411 -2.66 -8.89 -26.20
C GLU A 411 -2.11 -9.91 -25.19
N THR A 412 -0.83 -9.78 -24.78
CA THR A 412 -0.15 -10.69 -23.84
C THR A 412 0.40 -9.92 -22.63
N LEU A 413 0.29 -10.53 -21.45
CA LEU A 413 0.74 -10.00 -20.17
C LEU A 413 2.20 -9.51 -20.24
N GLN A 414 2.43 -8.30 -19.74
CA GLN A 414 3.75 -7.66 -19.65
C GLN A 414 4.23 -7.59 -18.20
N GLU A 415 5.55 -7.53 -18.00
CA GLU A 415 6.18 -7.25 -16.71
C GLU A 415 7.26 -6.15 -16.85
N ALA A 416 7.32 -5.22 -15.90
CA ALA A 416 8.30 -4.15 -15.89
C ALA A 416 9.01 -4.07 -14.54
N LYS A 417 10.36 -4.08 -14.56
CA LYS A 417 11.18 -3.81 -13.36
C LYS A 417 11.39 -2.30 -13.20
N ILE A 418 10.91 -1.78 -12.07
CA ILE A 418 10.98 -0.37 -11.67
C ILE A 418 11.48 -0.27 -10.21
N GLN A 419 11.61 0.95 -9.67
CA GLN A 419 12.04 1.16 -8.29
C GLN A 419 11.09 2.10 -7.54
N LEU A 420 10.85 1.83 -6.26
CA LEU A 420 10.21 2.78 -5.35
C LEU A 420 11.04 4.07 -5.28
N ILE A 421 10.35 5.21 -5.22
CA ILE A 421 10.92 6.55 -5.14
C ILE A 421 10.35 7.24 -3.90
N ASP A 422 11.20 7.81 -3.06
CA ASP A 422 10.77 8.52 -1.85
C ASP A 422 9.76 9.63 -2.15
N ARG A 423 8.74 9.75 -1.30
CA ARG A 423 7.70 10.78 -1.43
C ARG A 423 8.27 12.21 -1.47
N SER A 424 9.37 12.47 -0.76
CA SER A 424 10.11 13.74 -0.80
C SER A 424 10.70 14.02 -2.19
N THR A 425 11.40 13.04 -2.78
CA THR A 425 11.93 13.10 -4.15
C THR A 425 10.79 13.25 -5.16
N CYS A 426 9.70 12.52 -4.99
CA CYS A 426 8.54 12.57 -5.87
C CYS A 426 7.79 13.92 -5.79
N ASN A 427 7.76 14.55 -4.62
CA ASN A 427 7.21 15.90 -4.43
C ASN A 427 8.19 17.04 -4.76
N SER A 428 9.37 16.75 -5.30
CA SER A 428 10.23 17.79 -5.86
C SER A 428 9.53 18.56 -6.99
N VAL A 429 9.89 19.83 -7.16
CA VAL A 429 9.27 20.76 -8.14
C VAL A 429 9.37 20.23 -9.56
N GLN A 430 10.42 19.46 -9.87
CA GLN A 430 10.69 18.88 -11.17
C GLN A 430 9.94 17.57 -11.46
N VAL A 431 9.24 16.99 -10.46
CA VAL A 431 8.51 15.71 -10.55
C VAL A 431 7.00 15.98 -10.41
N TYR A 432 6.43 15.94 -9.20
CA TYR A 432 5.00 16.21 -8.95
C TYR A 432 4.72 17.38 -8.00
N GLY A 433 5.75 18.09 -7.52
CA GLY A 433 5.60 19.42 -6.91
C GLY A 433 4.68 19.52 -5.69
N GLY A 434 4.52 18.43 -4.92
CA GLY A 434 3.66 18.38 -3.73
C GLY A 434 2.37 17.57 -3.88
N ARG A 435 2.02 17.09 -5.08
CA ARG A 435 0.77 16.33 -5.34
C ARG A 435 0.72 14.93 -4.68
N ILE A 436 1.84 14.34 -4.27
CA ILE A 436 1.89 12.95 -3.78
C ILE A 436 1.65 12.92 -2.27
N THR A 437 0.49 12.40 -1.86
CA THR A 437 0.02 12.44 -0.47
C THR A 437 0.43 11.19 0.32
N LYS A 438 -0.05 11.04 1.56
CA LYS A 438 0.18 9.85 2.40
C LYS A 438 -0.44 8.56 1.84
N THR A 439 -1.54 8.69 1.08
CA THR A 439 -2.28 7.55 0.50
C THR A 439 -1.63 7.03 -0.79
N MET A 440 -0.52 7.64 -1.21
CA MET A 440 0.19 7.36 -2.46
C MET A 440 1.65 6.97 -2.20
N ILE A 441 2.19 6.18 -3.13
CA ILE A 441 3.62 5.93 -3.32
C ILE A 441 3.99 6.13 -4.80
N CYS A 442 5.26 6.42 -5.08
CA CYS A 442 5.78 6.51 -6.44
C CYS A 442 6.69 5.31 -6.75
N ALA A 443 6.59 4.79 -7.97
CA ALA A 443 7.57 3.85 -8.50
C ALA A 443 7.81 4.08 -10.00
N GLY A 444 9.02 3.83 -10.48
CA GLY A 444 9.35 4.04 -11.89
C GLY A 444 10.85 4.17 -12.14
N LYS A 445 11.21 4.97 -13.14
CA LYS A 445 12.57 5.45 -13.39
C LYS A 445 12.52 6.94 -13.68
N LEU A 446 13.16 7.77 -12.86
CA LEU A 446 13.17 9.23 -13.06
C LEU A 446 13.78 9.66 -14.40
N ALA A 447 14.67 8.86 -15.00
CA ALA A 447 15.20 9.10 -16.34
C ALA A 447 14.14 8.98 -17.47
N GLY A 448 13.01 8.32 -17.20
CA GLY A 448 12.00 7.87 -18.17
C GLY A 448 12.24 6.44 -18.67
N GLY A 449 11.44 6.02 -19.65
CA GLY A 449 11.67 4.84 -20.50
C GLY A 449 11.13 3.48 -20.02
N VAL A 450 10.76 3.31 -18.75
CA VAL A 450 10.03 2.12 -18.25
C VAL A 450 9.11 2.54 -17.09
N ASP A 451 7.83 2.19 -17.19
CA ASP A 451 6.73 2.65 -16.34
C ASP A 451 5.48 1.79 -16.58
N SER A 452 4.41 1.97 -15.80
CA SER A 452 3.06 1.47 -16.12
C SER A 452 2.25 2.48 -16.94
N CYS A 453 1.16 2.04 -17.59
CA CYS A 453 0.36 2.91 -18.46
C CYS A 453 -1.15 2.59 -18.43
N GLN A 454 -1.93 3.24 -19.32
CA GLN A 454 -3.38 3.06 -19.46
C GLN A 454 -3.75 1.57 -19.58
N GLY A 455 -4.65 1.10 -18.71
CA GLY A 455 -5.06 -0.32 -18.64
C GLY A 455 -4.31 -1.16 -17.60
N ASP A 456 -3.11 -0.73 -17.16
CA ASP A 456 -2.43 -1.34 -16.00
C ASP A 456 -3.05 -0.88 -14.66
N SER A 457 -3.95 0.09 -14.69
CA SER A 457 -4.76 0.60 -13.56
C SER A 457 -5.30 -0.51 -12.66
N GLY A 458 -5.17 -0.37 -11.35
CA GLY A 458 -5.50 -1.39 -10.35
C GLY A 458 -4.60 -2.63 -10.36
N GLY A 459 -3.67 -2.74 -11.30
CA GLY A 459 -2.68 -3.82 -11.36
C GLY A 459 -1.68 -3.79 -10.20
N PRO A 460 -1.03 -4.92 -9.90
CA PRO A 460 -0.11 -5.05 -8.77
C PRO A 460 1.20 -4.28 -8.96
N LEU A 461 1.60 -3.51 -7.94
CA LEU A 461 2.99 -3.15 -7.68
C LEU A 461 3.53 -4.03 -6.55
N VAL A 462 4.49 -4.91 -6.87
CA VAL A 462 5.01 -5.91 -5.92
C VAL A 462 6.52 -5.81 -5.70
N THR A 463 6.97 -6.06 -4.47
CA THR A 463 8.39 -6.27 -4.14
C THR A 463 8.60 -7.64 -3.49
N LYS A 464 9.84 -8.15 -3.53
CA LYS A 464 10.20 -9.44 -2.94
C LYS A 464 10.94 -9.21 -1.62
N GLU A 465 10.45 -9.81 -0.53
CA GLU A 465 11.03 -9.73 0.82
C GLU A 465 10.92 -11.11 1.49
N ASN A 466 12.01 -11.58 2.10
CA ASN A 466 12.14 -12.95 2.64
C ASN A 466 11.59 -14.06 1.71
N SER A 467 11.97 -14.01 0.44
CA SER A 467 11.56 -14.91 -0.65
C SER A 467 10.07 -14.89 -1.07
N LEU A 468 9.20 -14.15 -0.37
CA LEU A 468 7.80 -13.94 -0.74
C LEU A 468 7.62 -12.61 -1.48
N TRP A 469 6.56 -12.53 -2.29
CA TRP A 469 6.15 -11.31 -2.98
C TRP A 469 5.00 -10.62 -2.23
N TRP A 470 5.18 -9.32 -2.01
CA TRP A 470 4.31 -8.46 -1.21
C TRP A 470 3.74 -7.35 -2.07
N LEU A 471 2.44 -7.10 -1.97
CA LEU A 471 1.74 -6.03 -2.67
C LEU A 471 1.98 -4.71 -1.93
N VAL A 472 2.82 -3.86 -2.50
CA VAL A 472 3.19 -2.57 -1.87
C VAL A 472 2.31 -1.43 -2.36
N GLY A 473 1.72 -1.58 -3.55
CA GLY A 473 0.72 -0.68 -4.09
C GLY A 473 -0.05 -1.25 -5.27
N ASP A 474 -0.99 -0.46 -5.77
CA ASP A 474 -1.85 -0.75 -6.92
C ASP A 474 -1.86 0.44 -7.90
N THR A 475 -1.82 0.18 -9.21
CA THR A 475 -1.60 1.22 -10.23
C THR A 475 -2.72 2.27 -10.23
N SER A 476 -2.38 3.54 -9.97
CA SER A 476 -3.37 4.61 -9.78
C SER A 476 -3.34 5.64 -10.91
N TRP A 477 -2.27 6.44 -11.05
CA TRP A 477 -2.19 7.47 -12.10
C TRP A 477 -0.75 7.85 -12.47
N GLY A 478 -0.59 8.68 -13.51
CA GLY A 478 0.69 9.29 -13.90
C GLY A 478 0.49 10.43 -14.90
N ASP A 479 1.41 11.41 -14.94
CA ASP A 479 1.38 12.47 -15.95
C ASP A 479 1.97 11.94 -17.29
N GLY A 480 1.22 11.07 -17.96
CA GLY A 480 1.69 10.27 -19.11
C GLY A 480 2.37 8.97 -18.68
N CYS A 481 2.98 8.25 -19.63
CA CYS A 481 3.64 6.96 -19.39
C CYS A 481 5.13 7.04 -19.75
N ALA A 482 6.00 6.61 -18.82
CA ALA A 482 7.46 6.52 -19.02
C ALA A 482 8.16 7.85 -19.35
N VAL A 483 7.55 8.98 -19.01
CA VAL A 483 8.08 10.34 -19.24
C VAL A 483 9.15 10.66 -18.19
N ARG A 484 10.20 11.39 -18.60
CA ARG A 484 11.27 11.83 -17.69
C ARG A 484 10.68 12.64 -16.53
N ASN A 485 11.12 12.33 -15.31
CA ASN A 485 10.64 12.88 -14.05
C ASN A 485 9.13 12.68 -13.78
N LYS A 486 8.43 11.79 -14.52
CA LYS A 486 7.02 11.43 -14.26
C LYS A 486 6.92 9.92 -14.07
N PRO A 487 7.29 9.39 -12.89
CA PRO A 487 7.10 7.99 -12.56
C PRO A 487 5.62 7.71 -12.25
N GLY A 488 5.15 6.48 -12.45
CA GLY A 488 3.85 6.02 -11.99
C GLY A 488 3.60 6.28 -10.50
N VAL A 489 2.34 6.63 -10.20
CA VAL A 489 1.80 6.81 -8.86
C VAL A 489 0.83 5.67 -8.58
N TYR A 490 0.96 5.11 -7.37
CA TYR A 490 0.26 3.91 -6.94
C TYR A 490 -0.46 4.17 -5.61
N GLY A 491 -1.59 3.52 -5.39
CA GLY A 491 -2.22 3.44 -4.08
C GLY A 491 -1.24 2.83 -3.07
N ASN A 492 -1.19 3.39 -1.86
CA ASN A 492 -0.28 2.93 -0.81
C ASN A 492 -0.94 1.80 -0.02
N VAL A 493 -0.84 0.55 -0.48
CA VAL A 493 -1.48 -0.62 0.15
C VAL A 493 -1.05 -0.76 1.62
N THR A 494 0.19 -0.41 1.98
CA THR A 494 0.65 -0.42 3.39
C THR A 494 -0.08 0.62 4.27
N TYR A 495 -0.60 1.71 3.69
CA TYR A 495 -1.47 2.68 4.37
C TYR A 495 -2.94 2.23 4.43
N PHE A 496 -3.42 1.49 3.41
CA PHE A 496 -4.80 0.98 3.36
C PHE A 496 -5.02 -0.34 4.11
N ASN A 497 -3.95 -0.99 4.58
CA ASN A 497 -3.98 -2.28 5.29
C ASN A 497 -5.14 -2.45 6.26
N ASP A 498 -5.32 -1.53 7.21
CA ASP A 498 -6.35 -1.65 8.26
C ASP A 498 -7.75 -1.73 7.66
N TRP A 499 -8.04 -0.90 6.64
CA TRP A 499 -9.30 -0.94 5.87
C TRP A 499 -9.43 -2.23 5.04
N ILE A 500 -8.34 -2.69 4.39
CA ILE A 500 -8.36 -3.94 3.59
C ILE A 500 -8.74 -5.13 4.48
N TYR A 501 -8.10 -5.28 5.64
CA TYR A 501 -8.41 -6.34 6.61
C TYR A 501 -9.82 -6.20 7.21
N GLU A 502 -10.27 -4.97 7.45
CA GLU A 502 -11.63 -4.70 7.92
C GLU A 502 -12.69 -5.14 6.89
N GLN A 503 -12.49 -4.81 5.60
CA GLN A 503 -13.39 -5.26 4.52
C GLN A 503 -13.31 -6.77 4.30
N MET A 504 -12.12 -7.38 4.42
CA MET A 504 -11.93 -8.84 4.38
C MET A 504 -12.68 -9.56 5.50
N ARG A 505 -12.82 -8.95 6.69
CA ARG A 505 -13.62 -9.48 7.80
C ARG A 505 -15.11 -9.24 7.59
N LYS A 506 -15.51 -8.11 6.99
CA LYS A 506 -16.90 -7.74 6.70
C LYS A 506 -17.52 -8.56 5.53
N TYR A 507 -16.73 -9.08 4.58
CA TYR A 507 -17.23 -9.62 3.30
C TYR A 507 -16.59 -10.93 2.80
#